data_AF-A0A6C0B4D1-F1
#
_entry.id   AF-A0A6C0B4D1-F1
#
_cell.length_a   1.000
_cell.length_b   1.000
_cell.length_c   1.000
_cell.angle_alpha   90.00
_cell.angle_beta   90.00
_cell.angle_gamma   90.00
#
_symmetry.space_group_name_H-M   'P 1'
#
loop_
_entity.id
_entity.type
_entity.pdbx_description
1 polymer ?
#
loop_
_entity_poly.entity_id
_entity_poly.type
_entity_poly.pdbx_seq_one_letter_code
_entity_poly.pdbx_strand_id
1 'polypeptide(L)'
;MRLLNFFKCLFRHRPTKVFPENTKEIFYWEGGPVDTYHWWPMKECLHTSLENNLYSKGGGLSKYDYLFCGKAVEYQRTHHFRAMASNESDSNWAGFCDSATILSCTRKYPQNAVRINYNNKDVLFSVKDIESLMIIASYNSIINCKSCLFGNRNNGRQYCDPDEPRPIEFLKMIKKICSDKIPFALDISKGTAVWNYSYNKVIVKSSINAPNEFKNKILNLSDKNNAYYNFIITSDAYPLKNLNIWGWVSLDNQTSGWLSEEHPDFIWKQYPRETCWEGMCEINPEVSAKTVFEIYNASISGRKYLKIL
;
A
#
# COMPACT_ATOMS: atom_id res chain seq x y z
N MET A 1 13.29 1.52 34.61
CA MET A 1 14.41 1.83 33.71
C MET A 1 14.93 0.55 33.02
N ARG A 2 14.13 -0.07 32.12
CA ARG A 2 14.51 -1.27 31.33
C ARG A 2 13.69 -1.36 30.03
N LEU A 3 13.71 -0.30 29.21
CA LEU A 3 13.02 -0.26 27.90
C LEU A 3 13.97 -0.10 26.71
N LEU A 4 15.29 0.01 26.92
CA LEU A 4 16.26 0.27 25.84
C LEU A 4 16.86 -0.99 25.17
N ASN A 5 16.59 -2.21 25.67
CA ASN A 5 17.22 -3.42 25.12
C ASN A 5 16.36 -4.21 24.11
N PHE A 6 15.11 -3.81 23.86
CA PHE A 6 14.25 -4.54 22.92
C PHE A 6 14.43 -4.08 21.46
N PHE A 7 14.88 -2.84 21.23
CA PHE A 7 15.07 -2.30 19.88
C PHE A 7 16.41 -2.65 19.22
N LYS A 8 17.37 -3.24 19.94
CA LYS A 8 18.67 -3.67 19.37
C LYS A 8 18.63 -5.03 18.67
N CYS A 9 17.53 -5.79 18.74
CA CYS A 9 17.44 -7.13 18.16
C CYS A 9 16.73 -7.20 16.79
N LEU A 10 16.19 -6.09 16.28
CA LEU A 10 15.39 -6.06 15.03
C LEU A 10 16.16 -5.63 13.78
N PHE A 11 17.40 -5.15 13.91
CA PHE A 11 18.29 -4.97 12.78
C PHE A 11 19.15 -6.23 12.60
N ARG A 12 18.53 -7.32 12.12
CA ARG A 12 19.30 -8.34 11.40
C ARG A 12 20.07 -7.61 10.32
N HIS A 13 21.40 -7.54 10.47
CA HIS A 13 22.29 -7.17 9.37
C HIS A 13 21.85 -7.99 8.16
N ARG A 14 21.19 -7.35 7.19
CA ARG A 14 20.97 -7.97 5.89
C ARG A 14 22.38 -8.20 5.36
N PRO A 15 22.78 -9.46 5.07
CA PRO A 15 24.09 -9.70 4.49
C PRO A 15 24.22 -8.79 3.27
N THR A 16 25.35 -8.10 3.18
CA THR A 16 25.74 -7.34 1.99
C THR A 16 25.76 -8.34 0.84
N LYS A 17 24.66 -8.39 0.07
CA LYS A 17 24.55 -9.27 -1.09
C LYS A 17 25.64 -8.84 -2.06
N VAL A 18 26.59 -9.74 -2.28
CA VAL A 18 27.63 -9.59 -3.30
C VAL A 18 26.94 -9.70 -4.65
N PHE A 19 26.83 -8.58 -5.35
CA PHE A 19 26.30 -8.57 -6.71
C PHE A 19 27.29 -9.24 -7.66
N PRO A 20 26.82 -9.98 -8.68
CA PRO A 20 27.72 -10.53 -9.68
C PRO A 20 28.49 -9.40 -10.36
N GLU A 21 29.79 -9.61 -10.57
CA GLU A 21 30.62 -8.74 -11.40
C GLU A 21 29.98 -8.66 -12.80
N ASN A 22 29.85 -7.44 -13.34
CA ASN A 22 29.22 -7.12 -14.64
C ASN A 22 27.68 -7.12 -14.68
N THR A 23 27.02 -6.43 -13.73
CA THR A 23 25.62 -6.00 -13.92
C THR A 23 25.54 -4.65 -14.62
N LYS A 24 24.64 -4.50 -15.60
CA LYS A 24 24.32 -3.21 -16.24
C LYS A 24 22.96 -2.71 -15.75
N GLU A 25 22.88 -1.46 -15.30
CA GLU A 25 21.59 -0.81 -15.05
C GLU A 25 20.88 -0.54 -16.38
N ILE A 26 19.64 -1.02 -16.51
CA ILE A 26 18.83 -0.89 -17.73
C ILE A 26 17.55 -0.09 -17.51
N PHE A 27 17.22 0.21 -16.26
CA PHE A 27 16.11 1.05 -15.89
C PHE A 27 16.34 1.65 -14.50
N TYR A 28 16.10 2.95 -14.39
CA TYR A 28 16.09 3.69 -13.14
C TYR A 28 14.83 4.55 -13.12
N TRP A 29 14.11 4.50 -12.00
CA TRP A 29 13.01 5.41 -11.74
C TRP A 29 12.94 5.75 -10.26
N GLU A 30 12.60 7.00 -10.00
CA GLU A 30 12.40 7.55 -8.66
C GLU A 30 11.20 8.51 -8.75
N GLY A 31 10.15 8.19 -8.03
CA GLY A 31 8.90 8.94 -7.95
C GLY A 31 8.92 10.00 -6.86
N GLY A 32 7.73 10.54 -6.59
CA GLY A 32 7.47 11.43 -5.47
C GLY A 32 7.50 10.70 -4.13
N PRO A 33 7.40 11.45 -3.03
CA PRO A 33 7.40 10.88 -1.69
C PRO A 33 6.19 9.98 -1.47
N VAL A 34 6.36 8.99 -0.61
CA VAL A 34 5.29 8.15 -0.06
C VAL A 34 5.34 8.26 1.46
N ASP A 35 4.17 8.32 2.09
CA ASP A 35 4.06 8.34 3.55
C ASP A 35 3.41 7.05 4.07
N THR A 36 3.80 6.61 5.25
CA THR A 36 3.20 5.43 5.89
C THR A 36 1.78 5.73 6.34
N TYR A 37 0.83 4.94 5.85
CA TYR A 37 -0.54 4.90 6.37
C TYR A 37 -0.78 3.55 7.04
N HIS A 38 -1.55 3.57 8.11
CA HIS A 38 -1.97 2.41 8.85
C HIS A 38 -2.97 1.58 8.06
N TRP A 39 -2.73 0.27 8.03
CA TRP A 39 -3.72 -0.68 7.54
C TRP A 39 -4.79 -0.90 8.62
N TRP A 40 -6.03 -0.48 8.35
CA TRP A 40 -7.15 -0.64 9.27
C TRP A 40 -7.84 -1.98 9.05
N PRO A 41 -7.75 -2.94 10.00
CA PRO A 41 -8.42 -4.24 9.86
C PRO A 41 -9.93 -4.12 10.01
N MET A 42 -10.68 -4.96 9.30
CA MET A 42 -12.13 -5.07 9.43
C MET A 42 -12.55 -5.93 10.64
N LYS A 43 -11.66 -6.83 11.07
CA LYS A 43 -11.90 -7.73 12.19
C LYS A 43 -11.87 -7.03 13.53
N GLU A 44 -12.89 -7.30 14.33
CA GLU A 44 -12.98 -6.78 15.68
C GLU A 44 -11.86 -7.31 16.56
N CYS A 45 -11.21 -6.42 17.31
CA CYS A 45 -10.28 -6.77 18.37
C CYS A 45 -10.98 -6.73 19.74
N LEU A 46 -10.66 -7.68 20.63
CA LEU A 46 -11.18 -7.77 22.03
C LEU A 46 -10.95 -6.49 22.83
N HIS A 47 -9.96 -5.70 22.42
CA HIS A 47 -9.62 -4.45 23.03
C HIS A 47 -10.18 -3.33 22.17
N THR A 48 -10.78 -2.33 22.82
CA THR A 48 -11.20 -1.03 22.28
C THR A 48 -10.00 -0.20 21.80
N SER A 49 -9.06 -0.85 21.12
CA SER A 49 -7.91 -0.25 20.47
C SER A 49 -8.44 0.76 19.48
N LEU A 50 -8.37 2.04 19.86
CA LEU A 50 -8.63 3.17 18.97
C LEU A 50 -7.70 3.13 17.75
N GLU A 51 -6.57 2.42 17.87
CA GLU A 51 -5.49 2.40 16.88
C GLU A 51 -5.79 1.49 15.69
N ASN A 52 -6.56 0.42 15.87
CA ASN A 52 -6.81 -0.62 14.85
C ASN A 52 -8.31 -0.91 14.65
N ASN A 53 -9.19 0.08 14.90
CA ASN A 53 -10.62 -0.13 14.80
C ASN A 53 -11.34 1.17 14.38
N LEU A 54 -11.80 1.22 13.12
CA LEU A 54 -12.54 2.36 12.57
C LEU A 54 -13.87 2.63 13.27
N TYR A 55 -14.50 1.62 13.86
CA TYR A 55 -15.79 1.71 14.54
C TYR A 55 -15.65 1.72 16.08
N SER A 56 -14.47 2.09 16.58
CA SER A 56 -14.21 2.28 18.01
C SER A 56 -14.89 3.53 18.56
N LYS A 57 -15.46 3.43 19.78
CA LYS A 57 -16.05 4.56 20.47
C LYS A 57 -14.96 5.58 20.83
N GLY A 58 -15.14 6.83 20.43
CA GLY A 58 -14.14 7.88 20.61
C GLY A 58 -13.05 7.95 19.54
N GLY A 59 -13.06 7.04 18.54
CA GLY A 59 -12.22 7.17 17.35
C GLY A 59 -12.75 8.21 16.36
N GLY A 60 -12.08 8.38 15.22
CA GLY A 60 -12.39 9.45 14.26
C GLY A 60 -13.83 9.41 13.72
N LEU A 61 -14.36 8.24 13.34
CA LEU A 61 -15.76 8.14 12.90
C LEU A 61 -16.75 8.43 14.03
N SER A 62 -16.48 7.95 15.24
CA SER A 62 -17.35 8.23 16.40
C SER A 62 -17.37 9.72 16.75
N LYS A 63 -16.22 10.41 16.63
CA LYS A 63 -16.12 11.87 16.79
C LYS A 63 -16.84 12.61 15.67
N TYR A 64 -16.75 12.11 14.44
CA TYR A 64 -17.46 12.65 13.29
C TYR A 64 -18.98 12.57 13.51
N ASP A 65 -19.50 11.40 13.89
CA ASP A 65 -20.94 11.21 14.19
C ASP A 65 -21.41 12.14 15.31
N TYR A 66 -20.65 12.26 16.39
CA TYR A 66 -20.98 13.18 17.47
C TYR A 66 -21.06 14.63 16.99
N LEU A 67 -20.10 15.06 16.16
CA LEU A 67 -20.02 16.44 15.68
C LEU A 67 -21.16 16.74 14.69
N PHE A 68 -21.36 15.91 13.69
CA PHE A 68 -22.27 16.14 12.56
C PHE A 68 -23.65 15.46 12.70
N CYS A 69 -23.92 14.79 13.82
CA CYS A 69 -25.14 13.99 14.04
C CYS A 69 -25.33 12.89 12.98
N GLY A 70 -24.23 12.29 12.51
CA GLY A 70 -24.23 11.22 11.50
C GLY A 70 -24.35 9.80 12.08
N LYS A 71 -24.34 8.81 11.18
CA LYS A 71 -24.38 7.36 11.51
C LYS A 71 -23.23 6.57 10.90
N ALA A 72 -22.08 7.19 10.69
CA ALA A 72 -20.93 6.58 10.04
C ALA A 72 -20.42 5.33 10.76
N VAL A 73 -20.39 5.32 12.10
CA VAL A 73 -19.99 4.13 12.87
C VAL A 73 -20.98 2.97 12.67
N GLU A 74 -22.28 3.26 12.68
CA GLU A 74 -23.33 2.26 12.44
C GLU A 74 -23.21 1.69 11.03
N TYR A 75 -23.07 2.56 10.02
CA TYR A 75 -22.88 2.13 8.63
C TYR A 75 -21.64 1.23 8.49
N GLN A 76 -20.52 1.63 9.08
CA GLN A 76 -19.27 0.87 9.02
C GLN A 76 -19.41 -0.52 9.65
N ARG A 77 -20.15 -0.60 10.78
CA ARG A 77 -20.43 -1.86 11.45
C ARG A 77 -21.33 -2.78 10.63
N THR A 78 -22.32 -2.23 9.94
CA THR A 78 -23.25 -3.05 9.15
C THR A 78 -22.60 -3.62 7.88
N HIS A 79 -21.69 -2.88 7.24
CA HIS A 79 -21.21 -3.24 5.89
C HIS A 79 -19.79 -3.81 5.87
N HIS A 80 -18.94 -3.49 6.84
CA HIS A 80 -17.50 -3.78 6.76
C HIS A 80 -16.97 -4.49 8.02
N PHE A 81 -17.81 -4.81 8.98
CA PHE A 81 -17.40 -5.46 10.21
C PHE A 81 -17.20 -6.95 10.01
N ARG A 82 -16.09 -7.47 10.53
CA ARG A 82 -15.92 -8.91 10.74
C ARG A 82 -15.90 -9.20 12.23
N ALA A 83 -16.79 -10.10 12.66
CA ALA A 83 -16.77 -10.57 14.04
C ALA A 83 -15.43 -11.25 14.35
N MET A 84 -14.97 -11.14 15.59
CA MET A 84 -13.72 -11.75 16.02
C MET A 84 -13.69 -13.28 15.87
N ALA A 85 -14.83 -13.92 16.10
CA ALA A 85 -15.02 -15.36 15.89
C ALA A 85 -15.35 -15.71 14.43
N SER A 86 -15.28 -14.76 13.49
CA SER A 86 -15.52 -15.04 12.08
C SER A 86 -14.57 -16.13 11.57
N ASN A 87 -15.17 -17.13 10.94
CA ASN A 87 -14.51 -18.25 10.26
C ASN A 87 -14.30 -17.97 8.77
N GLU A 88 -14.58 -16.76 8.31
CA GLU A 88 -14.33 -16.37 6.92
C GLU A 88 -12.83 -16.45 6.62
N SER A 89 -12.50 -16.91 5.41
CA SER A 89 -11.12 -17.15 4.98
C SER A 89 -10.27 -15.88 4.93
N ASP A 90 -10.92 -14.72 4.83
CA ASP A 90 -10.28 -13.41 4.80
C ASP A 90 -10.21 -12.72 6.17
N SER A 91 -10.84 -13.29 7.21
CA SER A 91 -11.10 -12.59 8.47
C SER A 91 -9.85 -11.99 9.12
N ASN A 92 -8.68 -12.64 9.00
CA ASN A 92 -7.44 -12.18 9.64
C ASN A 92 -6.66 -11.13 8.83
N TRP A 93 -7.04 -10.86 7.58
CA TRP A 93 -6.32 -9.93 6.70
C TRP A 93 -7.23 -8.97 5.93
N ALA A 94 -8.55 -9.14 6.00
CA ALA A 94 -9.53 -8.19 5.47
C ALA A 94 -9.39 -6.84 6.19
N GLY A 95 -9.32 -5.78 5.40
CA GLY A 95 -9.10 -4.43 5.88
C GLY A 95 -8.94 -3.44 4.74
N PHE A 96 -8.65 -2.20 5.10
CA PHE A 96 -8.56 -1.07 4.16
C PHE A 96 -7.12 -0.85 3.66
N CYS A 97 -6.43 -1.93 3.26
CA CYS A 97 -5.01 -1.86 2.84
C CYS A 97 -4.83 -1.13 1.51
N ASP A 98 -5.79 -1.30 0.60
CA ASP A 98 -5.90 -0.55 -0.64
C ASP A 98 -6.08 0.95 -0.38
N SER A 99 -6.99 1.32 0.52
CA SER A 99 -7.25 2.72 0.93
C SER A 99 -6.01 3.36 1.53
N ALA A 100 -5.34 2.66 2.46
CA ALA A 100 -4.07 3.11 3.04
C ALA A 100 -2.99 3.29 1.96
N THR A 101 -2.94 2.40 0.97
CA THR A 101 -1.98 2.48 -0.14
C THR A 101 -2.31 3.62 -1.09
N ILE A 102 -3.59 3.86 -1.41
CA ILE A 102 -4.03 5.02 -2.20
C ILE A 102 -3.52 6.30 -1.55
N LEU A 103 -3.77 6.47 -0.25
CA LEU A 103 -3.34 7.65 0.48
C LEU A 103 -1.82 7.76 0.54
N SER A 104 -1.12 6.66 0.81
CA SER A 104 0.35 6.61 0.81
C SER A 104 0.97 7.09 -0.50
N CYS A 105 0.35 6.78 -1.64
CA CYS A 105 0.81 7.20 -2.96
C CYS A 105 0.41 8.63 -3.34
N THR A 106 -0.65 9.19 -2.75
CA THR A 106 -1.32 10.40 -3.27
C THR A 106 -1.37 11.56 -2.28
N ARG A 107 -1.13 11.31 -0.99
CA ARG A 107 -1.31 12.28 0.09
C ARG A 107 -0.18 12.21 1.10
N LYS A 108 0.21 13.38 1.61
CA LYS A 108 1.04 13.47 2.81
C LYS A 108 0.25 12.98 4.00
N TYR A 109 0.91 12.34 4.96
CA TYR A 109 0.29 11.93 6.20
C TYR A 109 -0.12 13.18 7.02
N PRO A 110 -1.31 13.19 7.67
CA PRO A 110 -1.71 14.31 8.52
C PRO A 110 -0.66 14.60 9.60
N GLN A 111 -0.35 15.87 9.83
CA GLN A 111 0.79 16.27 10.68
C GLN A 111 0.36 16.86 12.02
N ASN A 112 -0.84 17.42 12.09
CA ASN A 112 -1.31 18.16 13.25
C ASN A 112 -2.71 17.73 13.67
N ALA A 113 -2.97 17.72 14.98
CA ALA A 113 -4.32 17.61 15.49
C ALA A 113 -5.11 18.89 15.17
N VAL A 114 -6.41 18.75 14.90
CA VAL A 114 -7.29 19.86 14.51
C VAL A 114 -8.50 19.88 15.42
N ARG A 115 -8.77 21.02 16.04
CA ARG A 115 -10.00 21.26 16.80
C ARG A 115 -11.07 21.80 15.86
N ILE A 116 -12.22 21.14 15.83
CA ILE A 116 -13.32 21.47 14.92
C ILE A 116 -14.51 21.99 15.72
N ASN A 117 -15.03 23.14 15.29
CA ASN A 117 -16.26 23.72 15.82
C ASN A 117 -17.38 23.63 14.76
N TYR A 118 -18.50 23.02 15.13
CA TYR A 118 -19.70 22.89 14.29
C TYR A 118 -20.94 22.86 15.18
N ASN A 119 -21.94 23.70 14.91
CA ASN A 119 -23.19 23.79 15.69
C ASN A 119 -22.99 23.83 17.22
N ASN A 120 -22.10 24.71 17.70
CA ASN A 120 -21.73 24.87 19.11
C ASN A 120 -21.08 23.63 19.78
N LYS A 121 -20.80 22.57 19.00
CA LYS A 121 -19.99 21.44 19.45
C LYS A 121 -18.53 21.71 19.09
N ASP A 122 -17.63 21.27 19.96
CA ASP A 122 -16.20 21.41 19.79
C ASP A 122 -15.52 20.06 20.06
N VAL A 123 -14.78 19.55 19.07
CA VAL A 123 -14.13 18.26 19.13
C VAL A 123 -12.70 18.35 18.61
N LEU A 124 -11.76 17.78 19.36
CA LEU A 124 -10.38 17.62 18.92
C LEU A 124 -10.21 16.30 18.16
N PHE A 125 -9.81 16.41 16.89
CA PHE A 125 -9.36 15.29 16.08
C PHE A 125 -7.85 15.18 16.16
N SER A 126 -7.36 14.07 16.70
CA SER A 126 -5.93 13.73 16.65
C SER A 126 -5.51 13.40 15.22
N VAL A 127 -4.20 13.37 14.95
CA VAL A 127 -3.66 12.92 13.66
C VAL A 127 -4.22 11.55 13.25
N LYS A 128 -4.36 10.63 14.21
CA LYS A 128 -4.91 9.29 13.97
C LYS A 128 -6.40 9.29 13.66
N ASP A 129 -7.17 10.17 14.30
CA ASP A 129 -8.59 10.36 13.98
C ASP A 129 -8.75 10.88 12.55
N ILE A 130 -7.91 11.83 12.14
CA ILE A 130 -7.92 12.39 10.78
C ILE A 130 -7.53 11.32 9.77
N GLU A 131 -6.50 10.52 10.05
CA GLU A 131 -6.14 9.37 9.23
C GLU A 131 -7.33 8.41 9.04
N SER A 132 -8.05 8.07 10.11
CA SER A 132 -9.22 7.18 10.02
C SER A 132 -10.32 7.73 9.10
N LEU A 133 -10.54 9.05 9.09
CA LEU A 133 -11.48 9.70 8.18
C LEU A 133 -10.95 9.70 6.74
N MET A 134 -9.65 9.92 6.55
CA MET A 134 -9.03 9.86 5.23
C MET A 134 -9.12 8.48 4.60
N ILE A 135 -9.04 7.41 5.39
CA ILE A 135 -9.23 6.03 4.91
C ILE A 135 -10.61 5.87 4.26
N ILE A 136 -11.65 6.39 4.93
CA ILE A 136 -13.02 6.40 4.41
C ILE A 136 -13.15 7.26 3.15
N ALA A 137 -12.43 8.38 3.07
CA ALA A 137 -12.44 9.29 1.94
C ALA A 137 -11.41 8.97 0.84
N SER A 138 -10.72 7.83 0.92
CA SER A 138 -9.53 7.54 0.08
C SER A 138 -9.85 7.56 -1.42
N TYR A 139 -10.97 6.97 -1.84
CA TYR A 139 -11.42 7.01 -3.24
C TYR A 139 -11.89 8.40 -3.70
N ASN A 140 -12.40 9.24 -2.80
CA ASN A 140 -12.72 10.63 -3.13
C ASN A 140 -11.44 11.46 -3.34
N SER A 141 -10.30 11.00 -2.82
CA SER A 141 -9.01 11.68 -2.94
C SER A 141 -8.32 11.49 -4.31
N ILE A 142 -8.88 10.69 -5.22
CA ILE A 142 -8.29 10.39 -6.52
C ILE A 142 -9.15 10.91 -7.68
N ILE A 143 -8.54 11.00 -8.87
CA ILE A 143 -9.25 11.36 -10.10
C ILE A 143 -10.02 10.13 -10.58
N ASN A 144 -11.35 10.24 -10.57
CA ASN A 144 -12.23 9.20 -11.09
C ASN A 144 -11.88 8.93 -12.56
N CYS A 145 -11.88 7.67 -12.98
CA CYS A 145 -11.51 7.21 -14.33
C CYS A 145 -10.03 7.34 -14.71
N LYS A 146 -9.15 7.77 -13.80
CA LYS A 146 -7.70 7.76 -14.04
C LYS A 146 -7.01 6.78 -13.09
N SER A 147 -6.99 5.51 -13.49
CA SER A 147 -6.29 4.43 -12.81
C SER A 147 -5.48 3.61 -13.82
N CYS A 148 -4.43 2.97 -13.34
CA CYS A 148 -3.69 1.97 -14.09
C CYS A 148 -3.65 0.69 -13.27
N LEU A 149 -3.95 -0.44 -13.89
CA LEU A 149 -3.78 -1.78 -13.33
C LEU A 149 -3.14 -2.64 -14.41
N PHE A 150 -2.04 -3.29 -14.08
CA PHE A 150 -1.38 -4.26 -14.95
C PHE A 150 -1.14 -5.55 -14.17
N GLY A 151 -1.30 -6.69 -14.85
CA GLY A 151 -1.22 -8.01 -14.23
C GLY A 151 -2.58 -8.53 -13.79
N ASN A 152 -2.59 -9.79 -13.33
CA ASN A 152 -3.77 -10.48 -12.84
C ASN A 152 -3.53 -10.94 -11.41
N ARG A 153 -4.59 -11.06 -10.62
CA ARG A 153 -4.50 -11.58 -9.26
C ARG A 153 -4.45 -13.11 -9.27
N ASN A 154 -3.41 -13.71 -8.70
CA ASN A 154 -3.22 -15.16 -8.69
C ASN A 154 -3.82 -15.78 -7.42
N ASN A 155 -5.15 -15.81 -7.32
CA ASN A 155 -5.87 -16.36 -6.16
C ASN A 155 -5.94 -17.90 -6.10
N GLY A 156 -4.92 -18.60 -6.59
CA GLY A 156 -4.94 -20.06 -6.65
C GLY A 156 -6.08 -20.63 -7.52
N ARG A 157 -6.57 -19.87 -8.50
CA ARG A 157 -7.50 -20.40 -9.50
C ARG A 157 -6.74 -21.41 -10.38
N GLN A 158 -7.37 -22.54 -10.67
CA GLN A 158 -6.77 -23.68 -11.37
C GLN A 158 -6.15 -23.35 -12.74
N TYR A 159 -6.46 -22.18 -13.32
CA TYR A 159 -6.02 -21.74 -14.64
C TYR A 159 -5.07 -20.53 -14.62
N CYS A 160 -4.63 -20.07 -13.46
CA CYS A 160 -3.65 -18.98 -13.36
C CYS A 160 -2.23 -19.56 -13.31
N ASP A 161 -1.33 -19.10 -14.19
CA ASP A 161 0.10 -19.39 -14.10
C ASP A 161 0.66 -18.65 -12.86
N PRO A 162 1.09 -19.37 -11.80
CA PRO A 162 1.59 -18.73 -10.57
C PRO A 162 2.90 -17.98 -10.77
N ASP A 163 3.51 -18.06 -11.96
CA ASP A 163 4.71 -17.32 -12.33
C ASP A 163 4.40 -16.05 -13.16
N GLU A 164 3.14 -15.78 -13.47
CA GLU A 164 2.71 -14.51 -14.08
C GLU A 164 2.63 -13.37 -13.05
N PRO A 165 2.99 -12.13 -13.44
CA PRO A 165 3.60 -11.74 -14.70
C PRO A 165 5.05 -12.23 -14.79
N ARG A 166 5.46 -12.69 -15.98
CA ARG A 166 6.85 -13.15 -16.19
C ARG A 166 7.83 -11.97 -16.10
N PRO A 167 9.13 -12.19 -15.81
CA PRO A 167 10.07 -11.09 -15.60
C PRO A 167 10.11 -10.04 -16.72
N ILE A 168 10.05 -10.45 -17.98
CA ILE A 168 10.07 -9.52 -19.12
C ILE A 168 8.77 -8.72 -19.26
N GLU A 169 7.63 -9.33 -18.91
CA GLU A 169 6.32 -8.68 -18.89
C GLU A 169 6.25 -7.69 -17.74
N PHE A 170 6.70 -8.11 -16.56
CA PHE A 170 6.79 -7.26 -15.39
C PHE A 170 7.72 -6.05 -15.64
N LEU A 171 8.84 -6.22 -16.35
CA LEU A 171 9.69 -5.10 -16.78
C LEU A 171 8.93 -4.10 -17.68
N LYS A 172 8.11 -4.58 -18.62
CA LYS A 172 7.27 -3.72 -19.46
C LYS A 172 6.22 -2.99 -18.62
N MET A 173 5.57 -3.68 -17.68
CA MET A 173 4.58 -3.12 -16.77
C MET A 173 5.19 -2.02 -15.91
N ILE A 174 6.35 -2.28 -15.29
CA ILE A 174 7.13 -1.32 -14.50
C ILE A 174 7.51 -0.09 -15.33
N LYS A 175 8.05 -0.26 -16.53
CA LYS A 175 8.40 0.88 -17.40
C LYS A 175 7.18 1.73 -17.73
N LYS A 176 6.02 1.10 -17.98
CA LYS A 176 4.78 1.79 -18.33
C LYS A 176 4.21 2.55 -17.14
N ILE A 177 4.12 1.93 -15.97
CA ILE A 177 3.55 2.57 -14.79
C ILE A 177 4.49 3.62 -14.21
N CYS A 178 5.80 3.50 -14.39
CA CYS A 178 6.80 4.51 -14.01
C CYS A 178 6.99 5.62 -15.07
N SER A 179 6.02 5.84 -15.97
CA SER A 179 6.10 6.90 -17.00
C SER A 179 6.01 8.32 -16.43
N ASP A 180 5.52 8.48 -15.21
CA ASP A 180 5.43 9.73 -14.48
C ASP A 180 6.05 9.59 -13.08
N LYS A 181 6.08 10.68 -12.30
CA LYS A 181 6.65 10.70 -10.95
C LYS A 181 5.68 10.28 -9.85
N ILE A 182 4.46 9.85 -10.16
CA ILE A 182 3.51 9.45 -9.12
C ILE A 182 3.88 8.04 -8.62
N PRO A 183 3.93 7.81 -7.30
CA PRO A 183 4.13 6.47 -6.72
C PRO A 183 3.10 5.45 -7.22
N PHE A 184 3.44 4.17 -7.09
CA PHE A 184 2.56 3.07 -7.47
C PHE A 184 2.47 2.07 -6.33
N ALA A 185 1.59 1.08 -6.50
CA ALA A 185 1.36 0.02 -5.55
C ALA A 185 1.64 -1.35 -6.15
N LEU A 186 2.16 -2.26 -5.34
CA LEU A 186 2.30 -3.68 -5.67
C LEU A 186 1.57 -4.52 -4.65
N ASP A 187 0.99 -5.62 -5.12
CA ASP A 187 0.70 -6.78 -4.28
C ASP A 187 1.92 -7.72 -4.35
N ILE A 188 2.53 -7.96 -3.19
CA ILE A 188 3.83 -8.67 -3.11
C ILE A 188 3.70 -10.13 -2.68
N SER A 189 2.49 -10.61 -2.43
CA SER A 189 2.27 -12.01 -2.05
C SER A 189 1.44 -12.73 -3.09
N LYS A 190 1.96 -13.85 -3.61
CA LYS A 190 1.20 -14.82 -4.42
C LYS A 190 0.11 -15.58 -3.63
N GLY A 191 -0.14 -15.17 -2.39
CA GLY A 191 -1.06 -15.83 -1.49
C GLY A 191 -2.51 -15.45 -1.78
N THR A 192 -3.44 -16.06 -1.06
CA THR A 192 -4.86 -15.67 -1.13
C THR A 192 -5.12 -14.27 -0.59
N ALA A 193 -4.32 -13.85 0.40
CA ALA A 193 -4.37 -12.53 1.01
C ALA A 193 -3.73 -11.47 0.09
N VAL A 194 -4.40 -10.35 -0.08
CA VAL A 194 -3.89 -9.22 -0.88
C VAL A 194 -3.25 -8.20 0.03
N TRP A 195 -1.98 -7.92 -0.22
CA TRP A 195 -1.23 -6.94 0.56
C TRP A 195 -0.63 -5.87 -0.34
N ASN A 196 -1.34 -4.75 -0.42
CA ASN A 196 -0.87 -3.58 -1.18
C ASN A 196 0.12 -2.76 -0.35
N TYR A 197 1.23 -2.38 -0.97
CA TYR A 197 2.19 -1.42 -0.42
C TYR A 197 2.55 -0.38 -1.48
N SER A 198 2.83 0.85 -1.06
CA SER A 198 3.29 1.92 -1.97
C SER A 198 4.78 1.79 -2.24
N TYR A 199 5.21 2.15 -3.45
CA TYR A 199 6.61 2.13 -3.89
C TYR A 199 6.93 3.39 -4.69
N ASN A 200 8.12 3.94 -4.45
CA ASN A 200 8.56 5.20 -5.03
C ASN A 200 9.94 5.13 -5.68
N LYS A 201 10.58 3.96 -5.73
CA LYS A 201 11.86 3.81 -6.43
C LYS A 201 12.04 2.41 -7.00
N VAL A 202 12.60 2.37 -8.20
CA VAL A 202 12.85 1.15 -8.97
C VAL A 202 14.22 1.24 -9.63
N ILE A 203 15.02 0.19 -9.46
CA ILE A 203 16.24 -0.04 -10.21
C ILE A 203 16.15 -1.43 -10.83
N VAL A 204 16.36 -1.53 -12.13
CA VAL A 204 16.49 -2.83 -12.82
C VAL A 204 17.88 -2.95 -13.40
N LYS A 205 18.55 -4.02 -13.01
CA LYS A 205 19.86 -4.41 -13.53
C LYS A 205 19.74 -5.68 -14.36
N SER A 206 20.50 -5.77 -15.44
CA SER A 206 20.64 -6.98 -16.25
C SER A 206 22.05 -7.55 -16.14
N SER A 207 22.20 -8.86 -16.24
CA SER A 207 23.50 -9.53 -16.41
C SER A 207 23.35 -10.76 -17.30
N ILE A 208 24.43 -11.12 -18.00
CA ILE A 208 24.57 -12.43 -18.65
C ILE A 208 25.10 -13.49 -17.67
N ASN A 209 25.64 -13.05 -16.53
CA ASN A 209 26.18 -13.92 -15.50
C ASN A 209 25.08 -14.29 -14.51
N ALA A 210 25.00 -15.59 -14.22
CA ALA A 210 24.07 -16.13 -13.24
C ALA A 210 24.33 -15.55 -11.84
N PRO A 211 23.29 -15.10 -11.10
CA PRO A 211 23.45 -14.77 -9.69
C PRO A 211 23.81 -16.01 -8.87
N ASN A 212 24.94 -15.95 -8.15
CA ASN A 212 25.47 -17.08 -7.38
C ASN A 212 24.46 -17.65 -6.36
N GLU A 213 23.63 -16.79 -5.76
CA GLU A 213 22.61 -17.20 -4.78
C GLU A 213 21.53 -18.12 -5.36
N PHE A 214 21.38 -18.20 -6.70
CA PHE A 214 20.40 -19.05 -7.38
C PHE A 214 21.02 -20.17 -8.23
N LYS A 215 22.32 -20.47 -8.04
CA LYS A 215 23.05 -21.44 -8.87
C LYS A 215 22.32 -22.79 -9.03
N ASN A 216 21.73 -23.32 -7.96
CA ASN A 216 21.01 -24.60 -8.01
C ASN A 216 19.74 -24.55 -8.89
N LYS A 217 18.96 -23.47 -8.81
CA LYS A 217 17.78 -23.29 -9.68
C LYS A 217 18.21 -23.15 -11.14
N ILE A 218 19.29 -22.40 -11.37
CA ILE A 218 19.81 -22.13 -12.71
C ILE A 218 20.36 -23.40 -13.39
N LEU A 219 21.01 -24.28 -12.64
CA LEU A 219 21.49 -25.57 -13.15
C LEU A 219 20.37 -26.48 -13.68
N ASN A 220 19.15 -26.28 -13.19
CA ASN A 220 17.97 -27.05 -13.62
C ASN A 220 17.22 -26.41 -14.80
N LEU A 221 17.66 -25.25 -15.29
CA LEU A 221 17.09 -24.64 -16.49
C LEU A 221 17.52 -25.44 -17.73
N SER A 222 16.60 -25.65 -18.67
CA SER A 222 16.88 -26.34 -19.92
C SER A 222 17.87 -25.57 -20.80
N ASP A 223 17.82 -24.25 -20.73
CA ASP A 223 18.59 -23.36 -21.59
C ASP A 223 19.84 -22.86 -20.86
N LYS A 224 20.98 -22.87 -21.56
CA LYS A 224 22.26 -22.39 -21.01
C LYS A 224 22.52 -20.91 -21.31
N ASN A 225 21.80 -20.34 -22.29
CA ASN A 225 21.97 -18.97 -22.75
C ASN A 225 20.86 -18.07 -22.20
N ASN A 226 21.05 -17.57 -20.97
CA ASN A 226 20.05 -16.77 -20.28
C ASN A 226 20.56 -15.35 -19.99
N ALA A 227 19.65 -14.38 -20.09
CA ALA A 227 19.79 -13.08 -19.45
C ALA A 227 19.10 -13.09 -18.08
N TYR A 228 19.73 -12.46 -17.09
CA TYR A 228 19.21 -12.35 -15.73
C TYR A 228 18.85 -10.90 -15.42
N TYR A 229 17.72 -10.71 -14.76
CA TYR A 229 17.19 -9.40 -14.40
C TYR A 229 17.01 -9.33 -12.89
N ASN A 230 17.57 -8.28 -12.29
CA ASN A 230 17.40 -7.97 -10.88
C ASN A 230 16.54 -6.73 -10.72
N PHE A 231 15.39 -6.89 -10.09
CA PHE A 231 14.46 -5.81 -9.76
C PHE A 231 14.64 -5.43 -8.30
N ILE A 232 15.10 -4.20 -8.08
CA ILE A 232 15.23 -3.59 -6.75
C ILE A 232 14.13 -2.54 -6.66
N ILE A 233 13.09 -2.82 -5.89
CA ILE A 233 11.90 -1.99 -5.77
C ILE A 233 11.76 -1.57 -4.31
N THR A 234 11.82 -0.27 -4.05
CA THR A 234 11.88 0.26 -2.69
C THR A 234 10.73 1.21 -2.39
N SER A 235 10.30 1.14 -1.14
CA SER A 235 9.31 1.98 -0.51
C SER A 235 9.95 2.65 0.69
N ASP A 236 9.96 3.98 0.69
CA ASP A 236 10.39 4.73 1.87
C ASP A 236 9.36 4.62 3.01
N ALA A 237 8.07 4.46 2.67
CA ALA A 237 6.98 4.29 3.62
C ALA A 237 6.96 2.88 4.26
N TYR A 238 7.39 1.85 3.53
CA TYR A 238 7.35 0.46 3.97
C TYR A 238 8.68 -0.27 3.69
N PRO A 239 9.80 0.12 4.34
CA PRO A 239 11.12 -0.41 4.04
C PRO A 239 11.27 -1.92 4.30
N LEU A 240 10.46 -2.48 5.21
CA LEU A 240 10.40 -3.91 5.47
C LEU A 240 9.78 -4.70 4.31
N LYS A 241 9.12 -4.02 3.37
CA LYS A 241 8.44 -4.57 2.19
C LYS A 241 9.20 -4.27 0.90
N ASN A 242 10.43 -3.76 0.99
CA ASN A 242 11.32 -3.58 -0.15
C ASN A 242 11.66 -4.92 -0.81
N LEU A 243 11.60 -4.95 -2.14
CA LEU A 243 11.83 -6.13 -2.95
C LEU A 243 13.23 -6.10 -3.58
N ASN A 244 13.86 -7.26 -3.61
CA ASN A 244 15.08 -7.53 -4.36
C ASN A 244 14.93 -8.91 -4.99
N ILE A 245 14.31 -8.94 -6.16
CA ILE A 245 13.88 -10.17 -6.83
C ILE A 245 14.64 -10.37 -8.14
N TRP A 246 14.78 -11.62 -8.53
CA TRP A 246 15.53 -12.04 -9.70
C TRP A 246 14.65 -12.87 -10.63
N GLY A 247 14.75 -12.58 -11.92
CA GLY A 247 14.17 -13.38 -12.99
C GLY A 247 15.19 -13.70 -14.07
N TRP A 248 14.90 -14.70 -14.89
CA TRP A 248 15.70 -15.09 -16.04
C TRP A 248 14.85 -15.08 -17.32
N VAL A 249 15.52 -14.89 -18.46
CA VAL A 249 14.93 -14.96 -19.80
C VAL A 249 15.91 -15.72 -20.69
N SER A 250 15.45 -16.79 -21.33
CA SER A 250 16.21 -17.50 -22.35
C SER A 250 16.32 -16.65 -23.60
N LEU A 251 17.54 -16.47 -24.07
CA LEU A 251 17.82 -15.74 -25.31
C LEU A 251 17.53 -16.57 -26.56
N ASP A 252 17.43 -17.89 -26.41
CA ASP A 252 17.28 -18.82 -27.54
C ASP A 252 15.80 -19.05 -27.90
N ASN A 253 14.94 -19.23 -26.89
CA ASN A 253 13.52 -19.59 -27.10
C ASN A 253 12.51 -18.60 -26.47
N GLN A 254 12.99 -17.49 -25.90
CA GLN A 254 12.18 -16.46 -25.25
C GLN A 254 11.32 -16.95 -24.06
N THR A 255 11.60 -18.13 -23.52
CA THR A 255 11.03 -18.55 -22.24
C THR A 255 11.60 -17.72 -21.10
N SER A 256 10.87 -17.61 -20.00
CA SER A 256 11.31 -16.83 -18.84
C SER A 256 10.61 -17.31 -17.58
N GLY A 257 11.21 -17.02 -16.43
CA GLY A 257 10.67 -17.37 -15.14
C GLY A 257 11.38 -16.67 -13.99
N TRP A 258 10.82 -16.78 -12.79
CA TRP A 258 11.39 -16.18 -11.60
C TRP A 258 12.41 -17.11 -10.94
N LEU A 259 13.52 -16.53 -10.47
CA LEU A 259 14.48 -17.21 -9.60
C LEU A 259 14.08 -17.04 -8.12
N SER A 260 13.55 -15.86 -7.77
CA SER A 260 12.99 -15.59 -6.45
C SER A 260 11.67 -16.33 -6.23
N GLU A 261 11.42 -16.76 -4.99
CA GLU A 261 10.16 -17.43 -4.63
C GLU A 261 8.97 -16.46 -4.62
N GLU A 262 9.18 -15.28 -4.02
CA GLU A 262 8.20 -14.21 -3.98
C GLU A 262 8.41 -13.27 -5.18
N HIS A 263 7.31 -12.94 -5.85
CA HIS A 263 7.26 -11.88 -6.84
C HIS A 263 5.86 -11.26 -6.85
N PRO A 264 5.71 -10.04 -7.42
CA PRO A 264 4.41 -9.40 -7.46
C PRO A 264 3.44 -10.10 -8.41
N ASP A 265 2.15 -10.02 -8.09
CA ASP A 265 1.05 -10.49 -8.95
C ASP A 265 0.58 -9.39 -9.91
N PHE A 266 0.39 -8.18 -9.37
CA PHE A 266 -0.08 -7.04 -10.15
C PHE A 266 0.51 -5.74 -9.61
N ILE A 267 0.48 -4.73 -10.47
CA ILE A 267 0.94 -3.38 -10.18
C ILE A 267 -0.17 -2.40 -10.55
N TRP A 268 -0.44 -1.43 -9.68
CA TRP A 268 -1.48 -0.44 -9.93
C TRP A 268 -1.09 0.94 -9.46
N LYS A 269 -1.77 1.95 -10.01
CA LYS A 269 -1.54 3.36 -9.71
C LYS A 269 -2.87 4.11 -9.73
N GLN A 270 -3.01 5.00 -8.77
CA GLN A 270 -4.08 5.99 -8.73
C GLN A 270 -3.49 7.39 -8.81
N TYR A 271 -4.26 8.32 -9.35
CA TYR A 271 -3.82 9.69 -9.58
C TYR A 271 -4.47 10.65 -8.57
N PRO A 272 -3.70 11.51 -7.90
CA PRO A 272 -4.24 12.43 -6.90
C PRO A 272 -5.19 13.43 -7.55
N ARG A 273 -6.30 13.71 -6.86
CA ARG A 273 -7.19 14.84 -7.17
C ARG A 273 -6.67 16.11 -6.50
N GLU A 274 -6.31 17.14 -7.27
CA GLU A 274 -5.79 18.40 -6.68
C GLU A 274 -6.88 19.31 -6.11
N THR A 275 -8.13 19.09 -6.51
CA THR A 275 -9.29 19.87 -6.06
C THR A 275 -9.93 19.27 -4.80
N CYS A 276 -10.90 20.01 -4.26
CA CYS A 276 -11.72 19.58 -3.13
C CYS A 276 -12.39 18.22 -3.41
N TRP A 277 -12.52 17.40 -2.36
CA TRP A 277 -13.21 16.12 -2.43
C TRP A 277 -14.70 16.38 -2.28
N GLU A 278 -15.48 16.19 -3.33
CA GLU A 278 -16.91 16.53 -3.33
C GLU A 278 -17.78 15.33 -2.96
N GLY A 279 -19.02 15.61 -2.53
CA GLY A 279 -20.05 14.62 -2.22
C GLY A 279 -19.80 13.85 -0.93
N MET A 280 -20.43 12.68 -0.84
CA MET A 280 -20.24 11.72 0.26
C MET A 280 -19.11 10.74 -0.07
N CYS A 281 -18.52 10.15 0.96
CA CYS A 281 -17.47 9.16 0.80
C CYS A 281 -18.01 7.85 0.21
N GLU A 282 -17.26 7.25 -0.72
CA GLU A 282 -17.67 5.99 -1.38
C GLU A 282 -17.73 4.81 -0.41
N ILE A 283 -16.76 4.72 0.52
CA ILE A 283 -16.69 3.63 1.50
C ILE A 283 -17.81 3.74 2.54
N ASN A 284 -18.20 4.97 2.90
CA ASN A 284 -19.19 5.27 3.93
C ASN A 284 -19.95 6.57 3.61
N PRO A 285 -21.18 6.48 3.07
CA PRO A 285 -21.94 7.63 2.57
C PRO A 285 -22.49 8.53 3.68
N GLU A 286 -22.33 8.17 4.96
CA GLU A 286 -22.65 9.03 6.11
C GLU A 286 -21.56 10.09 6.37
N VAL A 287 -20.42 10.00 5.66
CA VAL A 287 -19.28 10.90 5.81
C VAL A 287 -19.18 11.81 4.58
N SER A 288 -19.12 13.12 4.80
CA SER A 288 -18.91 14.13 3.77
C SER A 288 -17.43 14.17 3.38
N ALA A 289 -17.12 13.87 2.12
CA ALA A 289 -15.75 13.88 1.62
C ALA A 289 -15.14 15.29 1.69
N LYS A 290 -15.97 16.32 1.48
CA LYS A 290 -15.56 17.74 1.57
C LYS A 290 -15.10 18.09 2.96
N THR A 291 -15.87 17.66 3.96
CA THR A 291 -15.55 17.89 5.37
C THR A 291 -14.23 17.22 5.74
N VAL A 292 -14.02 15.96 5.31
CA VAL A 292 -12.74 15.27 5.55
C VAL A 292 -11.57 16.00 4.88
N PHE A 293 -11.74 16.48 3.65
CA PHE A 293 -10.73 17.27 2.94
C PHE A 293 -10.35 18.57 3.69
N GLU A 294 -11.34 19.30 4.20
CA GLU A 294 -11.11 20.53 4.99
C GLU A 294 -10.33 20.25 6.28
N ILE A 295 -10.68 19.16 6.98
CA ILE A 295 -9.99 18.72 8.20
C ILE A 295 -8.54 18.32 7.88
N TYR A 296 -8.34 17.53 6.84
CA TYR A 296 -7.02 17.10 6.38
C TYR A 296 -6.15 18.31 5.99
N ASN A 297 -6.68 19.26 5.21
CA ASN A 297 -5.94 20.45 4.83
C ASN A 297 -5.59 21.33 6.03
N ALA A 298 -6.48 21.44 7.02
CA ALA A 298 -6.16 22.11 8.28
C ALA A 298 -4.99 21.42 9.01
N SER A 299 -4.96 20.08 9.01
CA SER A 299 -3.87 19.28 9.59
C SER A 299 -2.54 19.54 8.88
N ILE A 300 -2.49 19.50 7.55
CA ILE A 300 -1.26 19.71 6.77
C ILE A 300 -0.77 21.17 6.84
N SER A 301 -1.68 22.15 6.87
CA SER A 301 -1.33 23.57 6.97
C SER A 301 -0.95 24.03 8.39
N GLY A 302 -1.05 23.16 9.41
CA GLY A 302 -0.79 23.53 10.80
C GLY A 302 -1.89 24.38 11.45
N ARG A 303 -3.08 24.43 10.84
CA ARG A 303 -4.23 25.16 11.39
C ARG A 303 -4.83 24.36 12.56
N LYS A 304 -4.68 24.90 13.78
CA LYS A 304 -5.16 24.25 15.01
C LYS A 304 -6.69 24.27 15.20
N TYR A 305 -7.37 25.22 14.58
CA TYR A 305 -8.81 25.45 14.76
C TYR A 305 -9.50 25.57 13.41
N LEU A 306 -10.58 24.83 13.20
CA LEU A 306 -11.41 24.85 12.01
C LEU A 306 -12.87 25.06 12.40
N LYS A 307 -13.51 26.11 11.87
CA LYS A 307 -14.96 26.30 11.99
C LYS A 307 -15.60 25.84 10.69
N ILE A 308 -16.54 24.91 10.80
CA ILE A 308 -17.36 24.45 9.67
C ILE A 308 -18.71 25.13 9.80
N LEU A 309 -19.16 25.73 8.69
CA LEU A 309 -20.44 26.44 8.59
C LEU A 309 -21.53 25.51 8.05
#